data_AF-A0A087RQ45-F1
#
_entry.id   AF-A0A087RQ45-F1
#
_cell.length_a   1.000
_cell.length_b   1.000
_cell.length_c   1.000
_cell.angle_alpha   90.00
_cell.angle_beta   90.00
_cell.angle_gamma   90.00
#
_symmetry.space_group_name_H-M   'P 1'
#
loop_
_entity.id
_entity.type
_entity.pdbx_description
1 polymer ?
#
loop_
_entity_poly.entity_id
_entity_poly.type
_entity_poly.pdbx_seq_one_letter_code
_entity_poly.pdbx_strand_id
1 'polypeptide(L)' 'NDVIHDPRIKYHDWAKKEKLKSFAGYPLIYNKKVVAVLALFSKKQFSPSDFEILGMFSDQISKELTGFFEAKDFLSK' A
#
# COMPACT_ATOMS: atom_id res chain seq x y z
N ASN A 1 -12.19 -0.86 6.40
CA ASN A 1 -12.14 -2.21 7.00
C ASN A 1 -13.32 -3.10 6.58
N ASP A 2 -13.69 -3.08 5.30
CA ASP A 2 -14.67 -4.02 4.75
C ASP A 2 -14.41 -4.21 3.26
N VAL A 3 -13.41 -5.02 2.93
CA VAL A 3 -12.93 -5.17 1.55
C VAL A 3 -13.94 -5.87 0.62
N ILE A 4 -14.87 -6.67 1.18
CA ILE A 4 -15.84 -7.44 0.40
C ILE A 4 -16.99 -6.53 -0.08
N HIS A 5 -17.30 -5.46 0.65
CA HIS A 5 -18.36 -4.52 0.29
C HIS A 5 -17.84 -3.14 -0.14
N ASP A 6 -16.52 -2.92 -0.14
CA ASP A 6 -15.93 -1.64 -0.56
C ASP A 6 -16.06 -1.47 -2.09
N PRO A 7 -16.82 -0.48 -2.59
CA PRO A 7 -17.08 -0.31 -4.03
C PRO A 7 -15.83 -0.01 -4.85
N ARG A 8 -14.70 0.35 -4.20
CA ARG A 8 -13.43 0.61 -4.86
C ARG A 8 -12.66 -0.68 -5.19
N ILE A 9 -13.06 -1.80 -4.62
CA ILE A 9 -12.46 -3.12 -4.87
C ILE A 9 -13.12 -3.74 -6.10
N LYS A 10 -12.31 -4.06 -7.11
CA LYS A 10 -12.81 -4.61 -8.38
C LYS A 10 -13.22 -6.08 -8.29
N TYR A 11 -12.60 -6.84 -7.39
CA TYR A 11 -12.69 -8.31 -7.34
C TYR A 11 -13.26 -8.78 -6.00
N HIS A 12 -14.52 -8.45 -5.72
CA HIS A 12 -15.18 -8.83 -4.46
C HIS A 12 -15.28 -10.35 -4.27
N ASP A 13 -15.55 -11.12 -5.32
CA ASP A 13 -15.65 -12.58 -5.24
C ASP A 13 -14.33 -13.23 -4.81
N TRP A 14 -13.22 -12.73 -5.35
CA TRP A 14 -11.89 -13.14 -4.92
C TRP A 14 -11.67 -12.78 -3.45
N ALA A 15 -11.99 -11.56 -3.04
CA ALA A 15 -11.82 -11.13 -1.66
C ALA A 15 -12.64 -11.97 -0.67
N LYS A 16 -13.85 -12.37 -1.06
CA LYS A 16 -14.72 -13.27 -0.30
C LYS A 16 -14.13 -14.69 -0.23
N LYS A 17 -13.67 -15.24 -1.37
CA LYS A 17 -13.02 -16.56 -1.43
C LYS A 17 -11.78 -16.64 -0.54
N GLU A 18 -10.95 -15.62 -0.58
CA GLU A 18 -9.72 -15.50 0.21
C GLU A 18 -9.97 -15.08 1.67
N LYS A 19 -11.24 -14.87 2.05
CA LYS A 19 -11.67 -14.47 3.40
C LYS A 19 -11.02 -13.16 3.87
N LEU A 20 -10.79 -12.24 2.95
CA LEU A 20 -10.22 -10.93 3.24
C LEU A 20 -11.27 -10.06 3.92
N LYS A 21 -10.84 -9.27 4.91
CA LYS A 21 -11.68 -8.33 5.67
C LYS A 21 -11.27 -6.88 5.45
N SER A 22 -9.98 -6.61 5.33
CA SER A 22 -9.48 -5.26 5.15
C SER A 22 -8.44 -5.18 4.04
N PHE A 23 -8.30 -3.95 3.56
CA PHE A 23 -7.27 -3.52 2.65
C PHE A 23 -6.68 -2.21 3.21
N ALA A 24 -5.38 -2.03 3.04
CA ALA A 24 -4.70 -0.78 3.30
C ALA A 24 -3.73 -0.48 2.15
N GLY A 25 -3.80 0.73 1.62
CA GLY A 25 -2.91 1.23 0.58
C GLY A 25 -2.17 2.46 1.09
N TYR A 26 -0.85 2.42 1.09
CA TYR A 26 0.00 3.53 1.50
C TYR A 26 0.89 3.98 0.33
N PRO A 27 0.96 5.29 0.03
CA PRO A 27 1.78 5.78 -1.06
C PRO A 27 3.26 5.68 -0.70
N LEU A 28 4.06 5.27 -1.67
CA LEU A 28 5.52 5.43 -1.64
C LEU A 28 5.87 6.71 -2.39
N ILE A 29 6.51 7.64 -1.69
CA ILE A 29 6.73 9.01 -2.17
C ILE A 29 8.21 9.23 -2.48
N TYR A 30 8.49 9.71 -3.68
CA TYR A 30 9.81 10.16 -4.11
C TYR A 30 9.68 11.52 -4.81
N ASN A 31 10.54 12.48 -4.49
CA ASN A 31 10.48 13.84 -5.02
C ASN A 31 9.08 14.48 -4.95
N LYS A 32 8.40 14.31 -3.80
CA LYS A 32 7.02 14.80 -3.55
C LYS A 32 5.96 14.23 -4.51
N LYS A 33 6.27 13.15 -5.23
CA LYS A 33 5.34 12.44 -6.11
C LYS A 33 5.12 11.03 -5.60
N VAL A 34 3.90 10.53 -5.76
CA VAL A 34 3.60 9.11 -5.52
C VAL A 34 4.17 8.31 -6.68
N VAL A 35 5.14 7.45 -6.41
CA VAL A 35 5.82 6.64 -7.43
C VAL A 35 5.43 5.16 -7.37
N ALA A 36 4.91 4.71 -6.24
CA ALA A 36 4.40 3.36 -6.03
C ALA A 36 3.40 3.35 -4.86
N VAL A 37 2.77 2.19 -4.61
CA VAL A 37 1.85 1.99 -3.48
C VAL A 37 2.20 0.68 -2.80
N LEU A 38 2.37 0.72 -1.48
CA LEU A 38 2.37 -0.46 -0.62
C LEU A 38 0.92 -0.89 -0.39
N ALA A 39 0.54 -2.04 -0.93
CA ALA A 39 -0.81 -2.58 -0.88
C ALA A 39 -0.87 -3.82 0.02
N LEU A 40 -1.69 -3.79 1.07
CA LEU A 40 -1.87 -4.90 2.01
C LEU A 40 -3.32 -5.36 2.07
N PHE A 41 -3.53 -6.66 1.88
CA PHE A 41 -4.79 -7.33 2.18
C PHE A 41 -4.66 -8.14 3.45
N SER A 42 -5.70 -8.15 4.29
CA SER A 42 -5.71 -8.91 5.54
C SER A 42 -7.01 -9.65 5.76
N LYS A 43 -6.92 -10.82 6.40
CA LYS A 43 -8.07 -11.61 6.90
C LYS A 43 -8.59 -11.08 8.24
N LYS A 44 -7.87 -10.15 8.88
CA LYS A 44 -8.27 -9.44 10.10
C LYS A 44 -8.64 -8.00 9.73
N GLN A 45 -9.48 -7.35 10.54
CA GLN A 45 -9.65 -5.90 10.41
C GLN A 45 -8.41 -5.20 10.96
N PHE A 46 -8.01 -4.09 10.34
CA PHE A 46 -6.94 -3.25 10.87
C PHE A 46 -7.46 -2.38 12.02
N SER A 47 -6.75 -2.38 13.13
CA SER A 47 -6.93 -1.43 14.21
C SER A 47 -6.39 -0.04 13.82
N PRO A 48 -6.76 1.03 14.54
CA PRO A 48 -6.12 2.35 14.37
C PRO A 48 -4.59 2.30 14.46
N SER A 49 -4.05 1.54 15.42
CA SER A 49 -2.60 1.37 15.57
C SER A 49 -1.95 0.64 14.39
N ASP A 50 -2.65 -0.30 13.74
CA ASP A 50 -2.12 -0.93 12.52
C ASP A 50 -1.92 0.11 11.42
N PHE A 51 -2.84 1.08 11.29
CA PHE A 51 -2.71 2.15 10.30
C PHE A 51 -1.54 3.10 10.62
N GLU A 52 -1.28 3.39 11.89
CA GLU A 52 -0.11 4.20 12.29
C GLU A 52 1.20 3.49 11.94
N ILE A 53 1.30 2.20 12.27
CA ILE A 53 2.48 1.38 11.99
C ILE A 53 2.71 1.24 10.48
N LEU A 54 1.66 0.97 9.70
CA LEU A 54 1.77 0.87 8.24
C LEU A 54 2.18 2.19 7.59
N GLY A 55 1.73 3.33 8.14
CA GLY A 55 2.19 4.66 7.71
C GLY A 55 3.69 4.85 7.92
N MET A 56 4.17 4.61 9.15
CA MET A 56 5.61 4.70 9.47
C MET A 56 6.44 3.77 8.59
N PHE A 57 5.95 2.55 8.35
CA PHE A 57 6.63 1.58 7.50
C PHE A 57 6.70 2.02 6.04
N SER A 58 5.61 2.59 5.50
CA SER A 58 5.58 3.17 4.15
C SER A 58 6.57 4.33 3.98
N ASP A 59 6.67 5.19 5.00
CA ASP A 59 7.63 6.30 4.99
C ASP A 59 9.07 5.79 5.01
N GLN A 60 9.35 4.75 5.78
CA GLN A 60 10.68 4.13 5.82
C GLN A 60 11.05 3.49 4.48
N ILE A 61 10.14 2.72 3.88
CA ILE A 61 10.35 2.13 2.55
C ILE A 61 10.59 3.23 1.50
N SER A 62 9.81 4.31 1.55
CA SER A 62 9.98 5.43 0.62
C SER A 62 11.41 5.99 0.66
N LYS A 63 11.96 6.16 1.87
CA LYS A 63 13.34 6.63 2.07
C LYS A 63 14.36 5.63 1.52
N GLU A 64 14.23 4.35 1.86
CA GLU A 64 15.16 3.30 1.43
C GLU A 64 15.17 3.11 -0.08
N LEU A 65 14.02 3.26 -0.74
CA LEU A 65 13.90 3.13 -2.19
C LEU A 65 14.38 4.37 -2.97
N THR A 66 14.71 5.48 -2.30
CA THR A 66 15.17 6.73 -2.94
C THR A 66 16.30 6.48 -3.93
N GLY A 67 17.34 5.72 -3.53
CA GLY A 67 18.49 5.42 -4.40
C GLY A 67 18.12 4.58 -5.63
N PHE A 68 17.14 3.68 -5.52
CA PHE A 68 16.63 2.93 -6.66
C PHE A 68 15.87 3.83 -7.63
N PHE A 69 15.08 4.80 -7.12
CA PHE A 69 14.38 5.77 -7.95
C PHE A 69 15.33 6.74 -8.63
N GLU A 70 16.39 7.19 -7.94
CA GLU A 70 17.47 8.00 -8.54
C GLU A 70 18.19 7.25 -9.66
N ALA A 71 18.54 5.98 -9.44
CA ALA A 71 19.17 5.15 -10.46
C ALA A 71 18.25 4.95 -11.67
N LYS A 72 16.97 4.68 -11.45
CA LYS A 72 15.96 4.59 -12.51
C LYS A 72 15.88 5.88 -13.31
N ASP A 73 15.79 7.03 -12.64
CA ASP A 73 15.71 8.34 -13.28
C ASP A 73 16.97 8.63 -14.11
N PHE A 74 18.16 8.27 -13.62
CA PHE A 74 19.42 8.37 -14.36
C PHE A 74 19.43 7.49 -15.61
N LEU A 75 19.02 6.23 -15.52
CA LEU A 75 19.02 5.27 -16.63
C LEU A 75 17.94 5.55 -17.69
N SER A 76 16.90 6.32 -17.33
CA SER A 76 15.81 6.69 -18.24
C SER A 76 16.07 7.97 -19.05
N LYS A 77 17.23 8.62 -18.84
CA LYS A 77 17.72 9.75 -19.66
C LYS A 77 18.51 9.24 -20.85
#